data_AF-A0A2W2FA26-F1
#
_entry.id   AF-A0A2W2FA26-F1
#
_cell.length_a   1.000
_cell.length_b   1.000
_cell.length_c   1.000
_cell.angle_alpha   90.00
_cell.angle_beta   90.00
_cell.angle_gamma   90.00
#
_symmetry.space_group_name_H-M   'P 1'
#
loop_
_entity.id
_entity.type
_entity.pdbx_description
1 polymer ?
#
loop_
_entity_poly.entity_id
_entity_poly.type
_entity_poly.pdbx_seq_one_letter_code
_entity_poly.pdbx_strand_id
1 'polypeptide(L)'
;MGGPVVKPSRLPARSAKRAAADAAAGVFRRSTLNRVAGLARTGGPNRSGQLAQSSFKPARWVDTGPTVEVEAIVDRRSGGWCEWPGCRRPQVDRHHRLNRKIGGRHGAARERINGVPWLLGACRPHHDFVTNPTGDDRVLAESMGWLLREHQDAAATPVLTRHRPEPVLLTADGDWTPVVAA
;
A
#
# COMPACT_ATOMS: atom_id res chain seq x y z
N MET A 1 -0.08 -57.69 17.55
CA MET A 1 -0.53 -56.39 18.10
C MET A 1 -0.66 -55.42 16.93
N GLY A 2 -1.88 -55.22 16.41
CA GLY A 2 -2.15 -54.40 15.23
C GLY A 2 -2.68 -53.03 15.63
N GLY A 3 -1.96 -51.97 15.26
CA GLY A 3 -2.38 -50.58 15.47
C GLY A 3 -3.41 -50.12 14.43
N PRO A 4 -4.21 -49.08 14.74
CA PRO A 4 -5.30 -48.64 13.87
C PRO A 4 -4.78 -47.93 12.62
N VAL A 5 -5.26 -48.37 11.46
CA VAL A 5 -5.04 -47.73 10.15
C VAL A 5 -5.90 -46.47 10.08
N VAL A 6 -5.25 -45.30 10.12
CA VAL A 6 -5.90 -44.00 9.93
C VAL A 6 -6.14 -43.78 8.44
N LYS A 7 -7.41 -43.68 8.02
CA LYS A 7 -7.79 -43.38 6.63
C LYS A 7 -7.60 -41.88 6.32
N PRO A 8 -7.07 -41.50 5.15
CA PRO A 8 -6.96 -40.10 4.75
C PRO A 8 -8.35 -39.52 4.41
N SER A 9 -8.65 -38.37 5.00
CA SER A 9 -9.84 -37.58 4.67
C SER A 9 -9.68 -36.92 3.30
N ARG A 10 -10.59 -37.26 2.38
CA ARG A 10 -10.70 -36.60 1.07
C ARG A 10 -11.44 -35.28 1.27
N LEU A 11 -10.77 -34.16 1.05
CA LEU A 11 -11.42 -32.86 0.91
C LEU A 11 -12.18 -32.79 -0.42
N PRO A 12 -13.40 -32.21 -0.45
CA PRO A 12 -14.16 -32.07 -1.68
C PRO A 12 -13.59 -30.96 -2.58
N ALA A 13 -13.43 -31.28 -3.86
CA ALA A 13 -13.14 -30.34 -4.93
C ALA A 13 -14.25 -29.27 -5.00
N ARG A 14 -13.87 -27.99 -4.88
CA ARG A 14 -14.79 -26.87 -5.11
C ARG A 14 -14.96 -26.65 -6.62
N SER A 15 -16.19 -26.88 -7.07
CA SER A 15 -16.73 -26.65 -8.40
C SER A 15 -16.36 -25.30 -9.01
N ALA A 16 -15.88 -25.36 -10.24
CA ALA A 16 -15.98 -24.29 -11.21
C ALA A 16 -17.46 -24.02 -11.55
N LYS A 17 -17.94 -22.80 -11.33
CA LYS A 17 -19.20 -22.31 -11.92
C LYS A 17 -18.89 -21.14 -12.85
N ARG A 18 -19.17 -21.38 -14.13
CA ARG A 18 -19.38 -20.38 -15.18
C ARG A 18 -20.76 -19.75 -15.02
N ALA A 19 -20.88 -18.47 -15.36
CA ALA A 19 -22.04 -17.83 -15.99
C ALA A 19 -21.55 -16.49 -16.57
N ALA A 20 -21.37 -16.38 -17.89
CA ALA A 20 -22.39 -15.95 -18.86
C ALA A 20 -22.73 -14.45 -18.70
N ALA A 21 -22.13 -13.63 -19.56
CA ALA A 21 -22.52 -12.24 -19.76
C ALA A 21 -22.81 -12.07 -21.26
N ASP A 22 -24.08 -12.21 -21.61
CA ASP A 22 -24.65 -11.79 -22.90
C ASP A 22 -25.59 -10.60 -22.67
N ALA A 23 -25.41 -9.61 -23.54
CA ALA A 23 -26.41 -8.71 -24.10
C ALA A 23 -27.40 -7.99 -23.17
N ALA A 24 -27.18 -6.69 -22.98
CA ALA A 24 -28.25 -5.68 -22.93
C ALA A 24 -27.72 -4.29 -23.30
N ALA A 25 -27.53 -4.07 -24.60
CA ALA A 25 -27.39 -2.73 -25.17
C ALA A 25 -28.76 -2.03 -25.14
N GLY A 26 -29.06 -1.37 -24.03
CA GLY A 26 -30.29 -0.59 -23.82
C GLY A 26 -30.08 0.89 -24.11
N VAL A 27 -30.41 1.31 -25.33
CA VAL A 27 -31.13 2.56 -25.68
C VAL A 27 -30.87 3.76 -24.76
N PHE A 28 -29.86 4.57 -25.06
CA PHE A 28 -29.76 5.92 -24.50
C PHE A 28 -30.62 6.87 -25.34
N ARG A 29 -31.71 7.33 -24.73
CA ARG A 29 -32.64 8.32 -25.28
C ARG A 29 -31.90 9.63 -25.57
N ARG A 30 -32.08 10.12 -26.80
CA ARG A 30 -31.83 11.50 -27.19
C ARG A 30 -32.69 12.42 -26.33
N SER A 31 -32.07 13.30 -25.55
CA SER A 31 -32.76 14.45 -24.97
C SER A 31 -32.16 15.71 -25.59
N THR A 32 -32.94 16.29 -26.48
CA THR A 32 -32.76 17.62 -27.09
C THR A 32 -33.10 18.67 -26.05
N LEU A 33 -32.14 19.50 -25.66
CA LEU A 33 -32.41 20.75 -24.95
C LEU A 33 -31.64 21.91 -25.59
N ASN A 34 -32.44 22.75 -26.23
CA ASN A 34 -32.42 24.22 -26.22
C ASN A 34 -31.13 24.95 -26.58
N ARG A 35 -31.08 25.35 -27.87
CA ARG A 35 -30.55 26.66 -28.27
C ARG A 35 -31.36 27.76 -27.57
N VAL A 36 -30.69 28.58 -26.77
CA VAL A 36 -31.05 30.00 -26.63
C VAL A 36 -29.79 30.81 -26.84
N ALA A 37 -29.91 31.72 -27.79
CA ALA A 37 -28.89 32.64 -28.25
C ALA A 37 -28.63 33.75 -27.23
N GLY A 38 -27.43 34.32 -27.33
CA GLY A 38 -27.23 35.75 -27.17
C GLY A 38 -27.06 36.24 -25.74
N LEU A 39 -25.82 36.57 -25.38
CA LEU A 39 -25.47 37.90 -24.87
C LEU A 39 -23.97 38.09 -25.04
N ALA A 40 -23.63 38.97 -25.98
CA ALA A 40 -22.28 39.44 -26.25
C ALA A 40 -21.73 40.11 -24.99
N ARG A 41 -20.65 39.55 -24.43
CA ARG A 41 -19.86 40.23 -23.41
C ARG A 41 -18.84 41.12 -24.13
N THR A 42 -19.08 42.40 -24.00
CA THR A 42 -18.23 43.52 -24.38
C THR A 42 -16.79 43.31 -23.89
N GLY A 43 -15.84 43.51 -24.81
CA GLY A 43 -14.41 43.50 -24.52
C GLY A 43 -14.05 44.61 -23.55
N GLY A 44 -13.54 44.23 -22.38
CA GLY A 44 -12.82 45.13 -21.48
C GLY A 44 -11.39 45.35 -21.97
N PRO A 45 -10.80 46.52 -21.68
CA PRO A 45 -9.52 46.93 -22.24
C PRO A 45 -8.37 45.99 -21.81
N ASN A 46 -7.56 45.64 -22.81
CA ASN A 46 -6.31 44.91 -22.68
C ASN A 46 -5.41 45.54 -21.61
N ARG A 47 -5.33 44.92 -20.42
CA ARG A 47 -4.20 45.10 -19.50
C ARG A 47 -3.02 44.28 -20.00
N SER A 48 -2.51 44.65 -21.17
CA SER A 48 -1.18 44.28 -21.63
C SER A 48 -0.17 45.11 -20.84
N GLY A 49 0.32 44.57 -19.73
CA GLY A 49 1.34 45.26 -18.94
C GLY A 49 1.67 44.49 -17.68
N GLN A 50 2.82 43.81 -17.72
CA GLN A 50 3.50 43.19 -16.58
C GLN A 50 2.81 41.93 -16.04
N LEU A 51 2.85 40.86 -16.86
CA LEU A 51 3.11 39.54 -16.29
C LEU A 51 4.47 39.64 -15.60
N ALA A 52 4.45 39.97 -14.30
CA ALA A 52 5.60 39.89 -13.44
C ALA A 52 6.22 38.51 -13.70
N GLN A 53 7.46 38.52 -14.18
CA GLN A 53 8.29 37.33 -14.25
C GLN A 53 8.46 36.87 -12.81
N SER A 54 7.49 36.12 -12.30
CA SER A 54 7.62 35.43 -11.04
C SER A 54 8.77 34.48 -11.25
N SER A 55 9.92 34.88 -10.71
CA SER A 55 11.12 34.05 -10.66
C SER A 55 10.70 32.78 -9.95
N PHE A 56 10.36 31.73 -10.71
CA PHE A 56 10.11 30.40 -10.21
C PHE A 56 11.40 29.97 -9.52
N LYS A 57 11.46 30.16 -8.20
CA LYS A 57 12.51 29.55 -7.39
C LYS A 57 12.19 28.06 -7.40
N PRO A 58 13.02 27.21 -8.04
CA PRO A 58 12.78 25.78 -7.96
C PRO A 58 12.78 25.40 -6.49
N ALA A 59 11.67 24.80 -6.03
CA ALA A 59 11.61 24.27 -4.67
C ALA A 59 12.74 23.27 -4.53
N ARG A 60 13.62 23.46 -3.53
CA ARG A 60 14.67 22.49 -3.22
C ARG A 60 13.98 21.17 -2.91
N TRP A 61 14.29 20.11 -3.67
CA TRP A 61 13.79 18.78 -3.38
C TRP A 61 14.40 18.34 -2.05
N VAL A 62 13.56 18.21 -1.03
CA VAL A 62 13.96 17.71 0.28
C VAL A 62 13.60 16.24 0.29
N ASP A 63 14.61 15.38 0.45
CA ASP A 63 14.34 13.97 0.69
C ASP A 63 13.53 13.84 1.99
N THR A 64 12.35 13.25 1.85
CA THR A 64 11.44 13.03 2.98
C THR A 64 11.46 11.59 3.42
N GLY A 65 12.25 10.72 2.79
CA GLY A 65 12.34 9.28 3.03
C GLY A 65 12.95 8.90 4.38
N PRO A 66 13.08 7.59 4.63
CA PRO A 66 13.86 7.07 5.74
C PRO A 66 15.32 7.53 5.68
N THR A 67 15.99 7.60 6.83
CA THR A 67 17.43 7.88 6.87
C THR A 67 18.20 6.68 6.34
N VAL A 68 19.42 6.89 5.84
CA VAL A 68 20.31 5.82 5.36
C VAL A 68 20.53 4.73 6.42
N GLU A 69 20.57 5.11 7.69
CA GLU A 69 20.68 4.16 8.81
C GLU A 69 19.46 3.24 8.92
N VAL A 70 18.25 3.81 8.87
CA VAL A 70 17.01 3.01 8.88
C VAL A 70 16.95 2.09 7.66
N GLU A 71 17.33 2.59 6.49
CA GLU A 71 17.39 1.81 5.25
C GLU A 71 18.32 0.60 5.38
N ALA A 72 19.52 0.80 5.93
CA ALA A 72 20.49 -0.26 6.15
C ALA A 72 19.97 -1.32 7.14
N ILE A 73 19.26 -0.91 8.20
CA ILE A 73 18.66 -1.84 9.15
C ILE A 73 17.59 -2.70 8.47
N VAL A 74 16.70 -2.09 7.67
CA VAL A 74 15.66 -2.82 6.93
C VAL A 74 16.27 -3.80 5.93
N ASP A 75 17.32 -3.38 5.21
CA ASP A 75 18.00 -4.24 4.24
C ASP A 75 18.69 -5.43 4.90
N ARG A 76 19.35 -5.19 6.04
CA ARG A 76 19.97 -6.26 6.83
C ARG A 76 18.91 -7.24 7.34
N ARG A 77 17.80 -6.73 7.88
CA ARG A 77 16.68 -7.54 8.39
C ARG A 77 16.09 -8.43 7.29
N SER A 78 15.84 -7.86 6.12
CA SER A 78 15.25 -8.59 4.99
C SER A 78 16.25 -9.54 4.30
N GLY A 79 17.55 -9.34 4.53
CA GLY A 79 18.63 -10.06 3.86
C GLY A 79 18.65 -9.82 2.35
N GLY A 80 18.12 -8.68 1.88
CA GLY A 80 18.00 -8.36 0.46
C GLY A 80 16.81 -9.02 -0.26
N TRP A 81 15.87 -9.63 0.47
CA TRP A 81 14.73 -10.34 -0.10
C TRP A 81 13.41 -9.69 0.28
N CYS A 82 12.40 -9.85 -0.58
CA CYS A 82 11.04 -9.42 -0.26
C CYS A 82 10.53 -10.15 0.97
N GLU A 83 10.12 -9.43 2.00
CA GLU A 83 9.66 -9.98 3.29
C GLU A 83 8.30 -10.69 3.21
N TRP A 84 7.61 -10.64 2.06
CA TRP A 84 6.27 -11.22 1.90
C TRP A 84 6.28 -12.74 2.12
N PRO A 85 5.34 -13.31 2.89
CA PRO A 85 5.33 -14.74 3.20
C PRO A 85 5.36 -15.62 1.94
N GLY A 86 6.33 -16.54 1.89
CA GLY A 86 6.53 -17.43 0.74
C GLY A 86 7.19 -16.81 -0.49
N CYS A 87 7.46 -15.50 -0.50
CA CYS A 87 8.15 -14.85 -1.61
C CYS A 87 9.66 -15.19 -1.62
N ARG A 88 10.21 -15.33 -2.84
CA ARG A 88 11.64 -15.58 -3.10
C ARG A 88 12.24 -14.54 -4.06
N ARG A 89 11.58 -13.41 -4.28
CA ARG A 89 12.09 -12.33 -5.13
C ARG A 89 12.98 -11.39 -4.32
N PRO A 90 14.02 -10.79 -4.91
CA PRO A 90 14.79 -9.75 -4.23
C PRO A 90 13.89 -8.57 -3.85
N GLN A 91 14.20 -7.92 -2.73
CA GLN A 91 13.56 -6.64 -2.43
C GLN A 91 14.08 -5.59 -3.43
N VAL A 92 13.21 -4.67 -3.81
CA VAL A 92 13.55 -3.54 -4.68
C VAL A 92 13.05 -2.22 -4.11
N ASP A 93 12.07 -2.25 -3.21
CA ASP A 93 11.51 -1.08 -2.54
C ASP A 93 11.31 -1.37 -1.04
N ARG A 94 11.28 -0.30 -0.23
CA ARG A 94 10.87 -0.35 1.18
C ARG A 94 9.45 0.17 1.29
N HIS A 95 8.53 -0.70 1.67
CA HIS A 95 7.12 -0.38 1.78
C HIS A 95 6.77 0.15 3.18
N HIS A 96 6.13 1.34 3.24
CA HIS A 96 5.54 1.87 4.46
C HIS A 96 4.25 1.13 4.81
N ARG A 97 4.20 0.50 5.99
CA ARG A 97 3.02 -0.20 6.51
C ARG A 97 1.82 0.74 6.71
N LEU A 98 2.05 2.04 6.89
CA LEU A 98 1.00 3.06 6.89
C LEU A 98 1.24 4.04 5.76
N ASN A 99 0.21 4.30 4.95
CA ASN A 99 0.31 5.23 3.82
C ASN A 99 0.83 6.60 4.30
N ARG A 100 1.89 7.12 3.66
CA ARG A 100 2.55 8.38 4.04
C ARG A 100 1.60 9.58 4.09
N LYS A 101 0.52 9.57 3.29
CA LYS A 101 -0.50 10.64 3.33
C LYS A 101 -1.28 10.65 4.64
N ILE A 102 -1.51 9.48 5.23
CA ILE A 102 -2.26 9.28 6.49
C ILE A 102 -1.30 9.39 7.68
N GLY A 103 -0.07 8.88 7.53
CA GLY A 103 0.93 8.84 8.59
C GLY A 103 1.52 10.20 9.01
N GLY A 104 1.23 11.27 8.26
CA GLY A 104 1.77 12.61 8.46
C GLY A 104 3.02 12.87 7.61
N ARG A 105 3.07 14.03 6.93
CA ARG A 105 4.15 14.39 5.99
C ARG A 105 5.25 15.25 6.60
N HIS A 106 5.11 15.67 7.84
CA HIS A 106 5.98 16.67 8.47
C HIS A 106 6.32 16.33 9.93
N GLY A 107 7.44 16.87 10.42
CA GLY A 107 7.88 16.78 11.81
C GLY A 107 7.97 15.36 12.37
N ALA A 108 7.62 15.21 13.64
CA ALA A 108 7.67 13.95 14.38
C ALA A 108 6.82 12.83 13.74
N ALA A 109 5.70 13.17 13.10
CA ALA A 109 4.87 12.18 12.41
C ALA A 109 5.60 11.54 11.23
N ARG A 110 6.32 12.36 10.43
CA ARG A 110 7.19 11.88 9.34
C ARG A 110 8.31 11.00 9.87
N GLU A 111 8.99 11.44 10.93
CA GLU A 111 10.09 10.69 11.55
C GLU A 111 9.62 9.32 12.04
N ARG A 112 8.47 9.27 12.71
CA ARG A 112 7.85 8.03 13.18
C ARG A 112 7.59 7.05 12.04
N ILE A 113 6.87 7.46 10.98
CA ILE A 113 6.53 6.55 9.88
C ILE A 113 7.73 6.11 9.04
N ASN A 114 8.82 6.87 9.10
CA ASN A 114 10.07 6.52 8.46
C ASN A 114 10.96 5.62 9.33
N GLY A 115 10.50 5.18 10.50
CA GLY A 115 11.25 4.29 11.39
C GLY A 115 11.21 2.82 10.96
N VAL A 116 12.16 2.02 11.49
CA VAL A 116 12.36 0.60 11.13
C VAL A 116 11.11 -0.29 11.26
N PRO A 117 10.27 -0.18 12.32
CA PRO A 117 9.07 -1.02 12.43
C PRO A 117 7.99 -0.72 11.40
N TRP A 118 8.05 0.45 10.77
CA TRP A 118 7.06 0.95 9.81
C TRP A 118 7.38 0.57 8.37
N LEU A 119 8.56 0.01 8.12
CA LEU A 119 9.05 -0.31 6.79
C LEU A 119 9.17 -1.82 6.61
N LEU A 120 8.92 -2.32 5.41
CA LEU A 120 9.11 -3.72 5.00
C LEU A 120 9.85 -3.78 3.67
N GLY A 121 10.80 -4.68 3.52
CA GLY A 121 11.42 -5.01 2.25
C GLY A 121 10.42 -5.68 1.31
N ALA A 122 10.21 -5.12 0.12
CA ALA A 122 9.22 -5.62 -0.84
C ALA A 122 9.82 -5.74 -2.25
N CYS A 123 9.45 -6.80 -2.96
CA CYS A 123 9.62 -6.85 -4.42
C CYS A 123 8.53 -5.99 -5.08
N ARG A 124 8.76 -5.50 -6.31
CA ARG A 124 7.81 -4.63 -7.02
C ARG A 124 6.38 -5.17 -7.05
N PRO A 125 6.12 -6.45 -7.39
CA PRO A 125 4.75 -6.98 -7.41
C PRO A 125 4.03 -6.92 -6.06
N HIS A 126 4.71 -7.24 -4.95
CA HIS A 126 4.10 -7.16 -3.63
C HIS A 126 3.98 -5.72 -3.17
N HIS A 127 4.98 -4.87 -3.46
CA HIS A 127 4.90 -3.44 -3.19
C HIS A 127 3.65 -2.82 -3.84
N ASP A 128 3.41 -3.11 -5.11
CA ASP A 128 2.26 -2.59 -5.84
C ASP A 128 0.94 -3.13 -5.29
N PHE A 129 0.91 -4.43 -4.95
CA PHE A 129 -0.23 -5.08 -4.28
C PHE A 129 -0.64 -4.35 -3.00
N VAL A 130 0.31 -4.01 -2.12
CA VAL A 130 0.01 -3.34 -0.84
C VAL A 130 -0.12 -1.83 -0.92
N THR A 131 0.29 -1.20 -2.02
CA THR A 131 0.23 0.26 -2.16
C THR A 131 -1.21 0.76 -2.38
N ASN A 132 -1.99 0.05 -3.19
CA ASN A 132 -3.39 0.42 -3.48
C ASN A 132 -4.34 -0.79 -3.41
N PRO A 133 -4.38 -1.53 -2.28
CA PRO A 133 -5.20 -2.71 -2.20
C PRO A 133 -6.68 -2.33 -2.09
N THR A 134 -7.54 -3.16 -2.66
CA THR A 134 -9.00 -2.95 -2.66
C THR A 134 -9.72 -4.24 -2.29
N GLY A 135 -10.92 -4.13 -1.70
CA GLY A 135 -11.74 -5.31 -1.35
C GLY A 135 -10.98 -6.33 -0.50
N ASP A 136 -11.00 -7.58 -0.94
CA ASP A 136 -10.36 -8.71 -0.25
C ASP A 136 -8.84 -8.58 -0.14
N ASP A 137 -8.17 -7.95 -1.12
CA ASP A 137 -6.72 -7.74 -1.09
C ASP A 137 -6.33 -6.82 0.06
N ARG A 138 -7.17 -5.81 0.35
CA ARG A 138 -6.95 -4.90 1.49
C ARG A 138 -7.12 -5.65 2.80
N VAL A 139 -8.18 -6.45 2.92
CA VAL A 139 -8.41 -7.26 4.12
C VAL A 139 -7.24 -8.22 4.35
N LEU A 140 -6.72 -8.84 3.28
CA LEU A 140 -5.56 -9.71 3.36
C LEU A 140 -4.32 -8.95 3.85
N ALA A 141 -3.98 -7.82 3.22
CA ALA A 141 -2.82 -7.01 3.61
C ALA A 141 -2.92 -6.50 5.05
N GLU A 142 -4.11 -6.07 5.50
CA GLU A 142 -4.36 -5.67 6.88
C GLU A 142 -4.23 -6.85 7.85
N SER A 143 -4.78 -8.02 7.50
CA SER A 143 -4.73 -9.21 8.35
C SER A 143 -3.32 -9.76 8.56
N MET A 144 -2.42 -9.54 7.59
CA MET A 144 -1.00 -9.90 7.70
C MET A 144 -0.15 -8.81 8.36
N GLY A 145 -0.74 -7.66 8.73
CA GLY A 145 -0.01 -6.52 9.29
C GLY A 145 0.88 -5.77 8.30
N TRP A 146 0.76 -6.06 7.00
CA TRP A 146 1.48 -5.36 5.92
C TRP A 146 0.90 -3.97 5.66
N LEU A 147 -0.41 -3.81 5.92
CA LEU A 147 -1.09 -2.53 5.87
C LEU A 147 -1.72 -2.22 7.24
N LEU A 148 -1.48 -1.01 7.73
CA LEU A 148 -2.02 -0.50 8.99
C LEU A 148 -3.16 0.47 8.73
N ARG A 149 -4.10 0.49 9.67
CA ARG A 149 -5.17 1.47 9.77
C ARG A 149 -4.65 2.74 10.45
N GLU A 150 -5.44 3.80 10.33
CA GLU A 150 -5.19 5.03 11.06
C GLU A 150 -5.11 4.75 12.57
N HIS A 151 -4.18 5.42 13.25
CA HIS A 151 -3.89 5.28 14.68
C HIS A 151 -3.25 3.97 15.15
N GLN A 152 -3.08 2.96 14.29
CA GLN A 152 -2.30 1.79 14.66
C GLN A 152 -0.80 2.15 14.77
N ASP A 153 -0.10 1.48 15.69
CA ASP A 153 1.34 1.60 15.85
C ASP A 153 2.04 0.37 15.26
N ALA A 154 2.99 0.59 14.37
CA ALA A 154 3.72 -0.49 13.71
C ALA A 154 4.60 -1.29 14.69
N ALA A 155 5.09 -0.66 15.77
CA ALA A 155 5.88 -1.34 16.80
C ALA A 155 5.02 -2.29 17.67
N ALA A 156 3.73 -2.01 17.79
CA ALA A 156 2.77 -2.80 18.56
C ALA A 156 1.89 -3.72 17.70
N THR A 157 1.94 -3.60 16.38
CA THR A 157 1.10 -4.39 15.47
C THR A 157 1.91 -5.53 14.85
N PRO A 158 1.53 -6.80 15.07
CA PRO A 158 2.20 -7.94 14.46
C PRO A 158 2.20 -7.89 12.94
N VAL A 159 3.24 -8.47 12.33
CA VAL A 159 3.34 -8.65 10.88
C VAL A 159 3.78 -10.07 10.57
N LEU A 160 3.17 -10.68 9.55
CA LEU A 160 3.61 -11.95 9.02
C LEU A 160 4.69 -11.71 7.96
N THR A 161 5.85 -12.33 8.12
CA THR A 161 6.97 -12.19 7.18
C THR A 161 7.47 -13.54 6.71
N ARG A 162 8.30 -13.57 5.67
CA ARG A 162 8.92 -14.82 5.18
C ARG A 162 9.90 -15.45 6.16
N HIS A 163 10.41 -14.67 7.11
CA HIS A 163 11.46 -15.10 8.02
C HIS A 163 10.92 -15.99 9.14
N ARG A 164 9.61 -15.93 9.40
CA ARG A 164 8.95 -16.62 10.50
C ARG A 164 7.58 -17.17 10.06
N PRO A 165 7.21 -18.40 10.45
CA PRO A 165 5.86 -18.91 10.18
C PRO A 165 4.78 -18.22 11.03
N GLU A 166 5.15 -17.63 12.17
CA GLU A 166 4.28 -16.88 13.07
C GLU A 166 4.33 -15.35 12.83
N PRO A 167 3.26 -14.61 13.18
CA PRO A 167 3.31 -13.15 13.26
C PRO A 167 4.32 -12.68 14.32
N VAL A 168 5.04 -11.60 14.01
CA VAL A 168 6.08 -11.03 14.87
C VAL A 168 5.95 -9.52 14.99
N LEU A 169 6.45 -8.95 16.09
CA LEU A 169 6.64 -7.50 16.23
C LEU A 169 8.03 -7.11 15.70
N LEU A 170 8.08 -6.00 14.97
CA LEU A 170 9.33 -5.44 14.47
C LEU A 170 9.89 -4.44 15.48
N THR A 171 11.14 -4.63 15.86
CA THR A 171 11.85 -3.72 16.77
C THR A 171 12.55 -2.59 16.01
N ALA A 172 12.99 -1.56 16.74
CA ALA A 172 13.73 -0.44 16.17
C ALA A 172 15.11 -0.86 15.62
N ASP A 173 15.71 -1.93 16.17
CA ASP A 173 17.04 -2.42 15.78
C ASP A 173 17.02 -3.35 14.54
N GLY A 174 15.82 -3.67 14.06
CA GLY A 174 15.59 -4.57 12.94
C GLY A 174 15.41 -6.04 13.35
N ASP A 175 15.34 -6.34 14.64
CA ASP A 175 15.03 -7.66 15.17
C ASP A 175 13.53 -7.91 15.28
N TRP A 176 13.17 -9.14 15.65
CA TRP A 176 11.81 -9.66 15.70
C TRP A 176 11.50 -10.19 17.09
N THR A 177 10.34 -9.83 17.64
CA THR A 177 9.82 -10.42 18.88
C THR A 177 8.59 -11.28 18.57
N PRO A 178 8.57 -12.57 18.94
CA PRO A 178 7.39 -13.41 18.78
C PRO A 178 6.19 -12.84 19.54
N VAL A 179 5.01 -12.92 18.91
CA VAL A 179 3.75 -12.63 19.61
C VAL A 179 3.37 -13.87 20.38
N VAL A 180 3.52 -13.85 21.69
CA VAL A 180 3.04 -14.94 22.55
C VAL A 180 1.52 -14.87 22.53
N ALA A 181 0.86 -15.93 22.07
CA ALA A 181 -0.60 -16.03 22.16
C ALA A 181 -0.97 -16.00 23.65
N ALA A 182 -1.77 -15.00 24.04
CA ALA A 182 -2.37 -14.90 25.37
C ALA A 182 -3.47 -15.96 25.55
#